data_AF-A0A2S8VL69-F1
#
_entry.id   AF-A0A2S8VL69-F1
#
_cell.length_a   1.000
_cell.length_b   1.000
_cell.length_c   1.000
_cell.angle_alpha   90.00
_cell.angle_beta   90.00
_cell.angle_gamma   90.00
#
_symmetry.space_group_name_H-M   'P 1'
#
loop_
_entity.id
_entity.type
_entity.pdbx_description
1 polymer ?
#
loop_
_entity_poly.entity_id
_entity_poly.type
_entity_poly.pdbx_seq_one_letter_code
_entity_poly.pdbx_strand_id
1 'polypeptide(L)'
;MPTRPNDPGIPTLTQRAEPTLYPPAADEADAPLLTERADNDGVQPAFADDAFPLLTEVAHAQEAEADAQAQAEAAQAALPDPTVLTARLQAEVEQLMRQALAEAIAHIQTRMDAELPGIVTRVLKDVRPG
;
A
#
# COMPACT_ATOMS: atom_id res chain seq x y z
N MET A 1 6.55 45.38 -33.80
CA MET A 1 7.53 44.71 -32.89
C MET A 1 6.73 43.85 -31.91
N PRO A 2 7.13 42.60 -31.67
CA PRO A 2 6.23 41.46 -31.61
C PRO A 2 5.43 41.34 -30.30
N THR A 3 4.13 41.07 -30.44
CA THR A 3 3.25 40.53 -29.40
C THR A 3 3.82 39.22 -28.88
N ARG A 4 4.18 39.16 -27.59
CA ARG A 4 4.62 37.90 -26.98
C ARG A 4 3.47 36.89 -27.09
N PRO A 5 3.67 35.73 -27.73
CA PRO A 5 2.68 34.68 -27.74
C PRO A 5 2.46 34.22 -26.30
N ASN A 6 1.19 34.09 -25.94
CA ASN A 6 0.61 33.46 -24.76
C ASN A 6 1.62 32.54 -24.03
N ASP A 7 2.26 33.07 -22.97
CA ASP A 7 3.07 32.30 -22.04
C ASP A 7 2.07 31.54 -21.15
N PRO A 8 1.93 30.20 -21.28
CA PRO A 8 1.12 29.43 -20.35
C PRO A 8 1.91 29.38 -19.05
N GLY A 9 1.77 30.44 -18.26
CA GLY A 9 2.48 30.66 -17.01
C GLY A 9 2.50 29.39 -16.17
N ILE A 10 3.70 29.13 -15.63
CA ILE A 10 4.00 28.06 -14.66
C ILE A 10 2.78 27.89 -13.73
N PRO A 11 2.13 26.71 -13.70
CA PRO A 11 0.95 26.52 -12.91
C PRO A 11 1.33 26.76 -11.44
N THR A 12 0.72 27.77 -10.82
CA THR A 12 0.83 27.99 -9.39
C THR A 12 0.29 26.75 -8.67
N LEU A 13 0.91 26.37 -7.55
CA LEU A 13 0.70 25.15 -6.76
C LEU A 13 -0.75 24.89 -6.26
N THR A 14 -1.70 25.74 -6.65
CA THR A 14 -3.12 25.74 -6.32
C THR A 14 -4.01 25.15 -7.41
N GLN A 15 -3.52 24.91 -8.63
CA GLN A 15 -4.29 24.22 -9.67
C GLN A 15 -4.21 22.71 -9.46
N ARG A 16 -4.90 22.23 -8.42
CA ARG A 16 -5.29 20.82 -8.34
C ARG A 16 -6.30 20.56 -9.45
N ALA A 17 -5.98 19.66 -10.36
CA ALA A 17 -7.00 19.03 -11.18
C ALA A 17 -8.01 18.38 -10.22
N GLU A 18 -9.26 18.84 -10.22
CA GLU A 18 -10.34 18.08 -9.60
C GLU A 18 -10.54 16.83 -10.46
N PRO A 19 -10.35 15.61 -9.91
CA PRO A 19 -10.70 14.41 -10.65
C PRO A 19 -12.23 14.37 -10.73
N THR A 20 -12.78 14.47 -11.93
CA THR A 20 -14.18 14.18 -12.21
C THR A 20 -14.47 12.72 -11.91
N LEU A 21 -14.76 12.41 -10.65
CA LEU A 21 -15.24 11.11 -10.18
C LEU A 21 -16.73 10.97 -10.52
N TYR A 22 -17.05 10.75 -11.80
CA TYR A 22 -18.18 9.97 -12.38
C TYR A 22 -18.58 10.48 -13.76
N PRO A 23 -18.86 9.56 -14.72
CA PRO A 23 -20.27 9.16 -14.97
C PRO A 23 -20.43 7.69 -15.46
N PRO A 24 -21.65 7.26 -15.83
CA PRO A 24 -22.83 6.94 -15.01
C PRO A 24 -22.94 5.42 -14.74
N ALA A 25 -23.78 5.04 -13.76
CA ALA A 25 -24.14 3.65 -13.51
C ALA A 25 -24.88 3.02 -14.71
N ALA A 26 -24.36 1.88 -15.21
CA ALA A 26 -25.13 0.77 -15.78
C ALA A 26 -24.15 -0.30 -16.29
N ASP A 27 -23.66 -1.15 -15.40
CA ASP A 27 -23.69 -2.60 -15.64
C ASP A 27 -23.53 -3.31 -14.29
N GLU A 28 -24.64 -3.34 -13.56
CA GLU A 28 -24.87 -4.22 -12.42
C GLU A 28 -25.16 -5.65 -12.93
N ALA A 29 -24.39 -6.11 -13.93
CA ALA A 29 -24.70 -7.29 -14.74
C ALA A 29 -23.56 -8.31 -14.78
N ASP A 30 -22.67 -8.32 -13.78
CA ASP A 30 -21.74 -9.45 -13.62
C ASP A 30 -21.30 -9.67 -12.16
N ALA A 31 -22.26 -9.54 -11.24
CA ALA A 31 -22.12 -10.22 -9.96
C ALA A 31 -22.50 -11.69 -10.18
N PRO A 32 -21.61 -12.67 -9.91
CA PRO A 32 -22.00 -14.07 -9.99
C PRO A 32 -23.11 -14.31 -8.96
N LEU A 33 -24.33 -14.56 -9.46
CA LEU A 33 -25.42 -15.03 -8.65
C LEU A 33 -24.99 -16.39 -8.07
N LEU A 34 -24.84 -16.49 -6.75
CA LEU A 34 -24.65 -17.74 -6.02
C LEU A 34 -25.94 -18.58 -6.00
N THR A 35 -26.63 -18.68 -7.13
CA THR A 35 -27.90 -19.41 -7.27
C THR A 35 -27.74 -20.70 -8.07
N GLU A 36 -26.51 -21.18 -8.29
CA GLU A 36 -26.29 -22.41 -9.04
C GLU A 36 -25.14 -23.25 -8.44
N ARG A 37 -25.44 -23.88 -7.28
CA ARG A 37 -24.81 -25.16 -6.94
C ARG A 37 -25.74 -26.00 -6.08
N ALA A 38 -26.63 -26.71 -6.74
CA ALA A 38 -27.17 -27.99 -6.29
C ALA A 38 -27.76 -28.71 -7.51
N ASP A 39 -26.94 -28.99 -8.51
CA ASP A 39 -27.27 -30.11 -9.39
C ASP A 39 -27.17 -31.39 -8.54
N ASN A 40 -28.35 -31.96 -8.38
CA ASN A 40 -28.64 -33.30 -7.91
C ASN A 40 -27.70 -34.30 -8.59
N ASP A 41 -26.71 -34.81 -7.87
CA ASP A 41 -26.17 -36.13 -8.15
C ASP A 41 -26.08 -36.94 -6.86
N GLY A 42 -26.76 -38.07 -6.91
CA GLY A 42 -27.32 -38.73 -5.75
C GLY A 42 -26.30 -39.41 -4.86
N VAL A 43 -26.48 -39.21 -3.56
CA VAL A 43 -26.50 -40.29 -2.56
C VAL A 43 -27.54 -39.88 -1.51
N GLN A 44 -28.61 -40.66 -1.36
CA GLN A 44 -29.45 -40.56 -0.17
C GLN A 44 -28.59 -40.86 1.06
N PRO A 45 -28.49 -39.99 2.08
CA PRO A 45 -28.39 -40.50 3.42
C PRO A 45 -29.77 -41.06 3.76
N ALA A 46 -29.82 -42.37 4.02
CA ALA A 46 -30.99 -42.98 4.64
C ALA A 46 -31.44 -42.13 5.83
N PHE A 47 -32.73 -41.85 5.91
CA PHE A 47 -33.38 -41.15 7.01
C PHE A 47 -32.85 -41.65 8.36
N ALA A 48 -31.97 -40.86 8.98
CA ALA A 48 -31.71 -40.88 10.41
C ALA A 48 -32.33 -39.62 11.01
N ASP A 49 -33.60 -39.37 10.69
CA ASP A 49 -34.38 -38.26 11.24
C ASP A 49 -35.33 -38.81 12.30
N ASP A 50 -34.76 -39.05 13.47
CA ASP A 50 -35.44 -38.83 14.75
C ASP A 50 -34.41 -38.25 15.73
N ALA A 51 -33.77 -37.15 15.33
CA ALA A 51 -32.83 -36.42 16.17
C ALA A 51 -33.06 -34.93 15.99
N PHE A 52 -34.23 -34.45 16.45
CA PHE A 52 -34.32 -33.05 16.83
C PHE A 52 -33.26 -32.83 17.91
N PRO A 53 -32.27 -31.93 17.69
CA PRO A 53 -31.23 -31.70 18.68
C PRO A 53 -31.91 -31.25 19.97
N LEU A 54 -31.60 -31.93 21.07
CA LEU A 54 -32.13 -31.52 22.37
C LEU A 54 -31.63 -30.09 22.62
N LEU A 55 -32.48 -29.24 23.22
CA LEU A 55 -32.10 -27.85 23.52
C LEU A 55 -30.77 -27.76 24.31
N THR A 56 -30.44 -28.80 25.08
CA THR A 56 -29.15 -28.96 25.77
C THR A 56 -27.96 -29.08 24.82
N GLU A 57 -28.10 -29.81 23.71
CA GLU A 57 -27.05 -29.98 22.69
C GLU A 57 -26.83 -28.67 21.92
N VAL A 58 -27.91 -27.95 21.59
CA VAL A 58 -27.84 -26.62 20.97
C VAL A 58 -27.18 -25.62 21.92
N ALA A 59 -27.52 -25.64 23.21
CA ALA A 59 -26.88 -24.79 24.21
C ALA A 59 -25.37 -25.06 24.34
N HIS A 60 -24.95 -26.34 24.37
CA HIS A 60 -23.52 -26.70 24.44
C HIS A 60 -22.77 -26.34 23.15
N ALA A 61 -23.39 -26.49 21.99
CA ALA A 61 -22.79 -26.05 20.72
C ALA A 61 -22.63 -24.52 20.70
N GLN A 62 -23.64 -23.78 21.18
CA GLN A 62 -23.61 -22.32 21.22
C GLN A 62 -22.61 -21.80 22.26
N GLU A 63 -22.43 -22.48 23.39
CA GLU A 63 -21.38 -22.20 24.37
C GLU A 63 -19.98 -22.47 23.80
N ALA A 64 -19.79 -23.57 23.07
CA ALA A 64 -18.53 -23.89 22.41
C ALA A 64 -18.20 -22.90 21.27
N GLU A 65 -19.21 -22.44 20.52
CA GLU A 65 -19.05 -21.40 19.50
C GLU A 65 -18.74 -20.04 20.14
N ALA A 66 -19.37 -19.70 21.27
CA ALA A 66 -19.07 -18.49 22.02
C ALA A 66 -17.66 -18.50 22.62
N ASP A 67 -17.20 -19.63 23.13
CA ASP A 67 -15.82 -19.81 23.60
C ASP A 67 -14.81 -19.74 22.46
N ALA A 68 -15.13 -20.31 21.30
CA ALA A 68 -14.30 -20.22 20.10
C ALA A 68 -14.25 -18.77 19.54
N GLN A 69 -15.36 -18.04 19.59
CA GLN A 69 -15.43 -16.63 19.23
C GLN A 69 -14.65 -15.76 20.22
N ALA A 70 -14.79 -16.00 21.52
CA ALA A 70 -14.02 -15.30 22.56
C ALA A 70 -12.51 -15.57 22.42
N GLN A 71 -12.11 -16.80 22.06
CA GLN A 71 -10.72 -17.14 21.76
C GLN A 71 -10.22 -16.48 20.46
N ALA A 72 -11.07 -16.38 19.43
CA ALA A 72 -10.73 -15.68 18.19
C ALA A 72 -10.58 -14.16 18.40
N GLU A 73 -11.44 -13.54 19.21
CA GLU A 73 -11.35 -12.12 19.57
C GLU A 73 -10.13 -11.83 20.45
N ALA A 74 -9.82 -12.72 21.41
CA ALA A 74 -8.60 -12.63 22.21
C ALA A 74 -7.33 -12.79 21.35
N ALA A 75 -7.35 -13.65 20.32
CA ALA A 75 -6.26 -13.80 19.38
C ALA A 75 -6.11 -12.59 18.44
N GLN A 76 -7.22 -11.96 18.03
CA GLN A 76 -7.20 -10.72 17.24
C GLN A 76 -6.66 -9.53 18.06
N ALA A 77 -6.97 -9.47 19.36
CA ALA A 77 -6.40 -8.46 20.27
C ALA A 77 -4.88 -8.62 20.51
N ALA A 78 -4.31 -9.80 20.22
CA ALA A 78 -2.89 -10.07 20.35
C ALA A 78 -2.07 -9.68 19.11
N LEU A 79 -2.72 -9.39 17.98
CA LEU A 79 -2.04 -8.93 16.77
C LEU A 79 -1.69 -7.43 16.88
N PRO A 80 -0.48 -7.01 16.48
CA PRO A 80 -0.12 -5.60 16.48
C PRO A 80 -1.03 -4.82 15.51
N ASP A 81 -1.46 -3.64 15.95
CA ASP A 81 -2.33 -2.78 15.17
C ASP A 81 -1.69 -2.45 13.80
N PRO A 82 -2.39 -2.69 12.68
CA PRO A 82 -1.88 -2.39 11.35
C PRO A 82 -1.44 -0.93 11.18
N THR A 83 -2.03 0.02 11.92
CA THR A 83 -1.63 1.43 11.89
C THR A 83 -0.25 1.67 12.50
N VAL A 84 0.12 0.89 13.51
CA VAL A 84 1.46 0.95 14.13
C VAL A 84 2.50 0.35 13.19
N LEU A 85 2.15 -0.72 12.47
CA LEU A 85 3.02 -1.33 11.47
C LEU A 85 3.30 -0.38 10.29
N THR A 86 2.28 0.31 9.79
CA THR A 86 2.45 1.29 8.70
C THR A 86 3.25 2.50 9.17
N ALA A 87 3.01 3.01 10.38
CA ALA A 87 3.80 4.08 10.97
C ALA A 87 5.27 3.67 11.15
N ARG A 88 5.53 2.44 11.58
CA ARG A 88 6.90 1.92 11.73
C ARG A 88 7.60 1.80 10.38
N LEU A 89 6.90 1.28 9.37
CA LEU A 89 7.43 1.16 8.01
C LEU A 89 7.73 2.54 7.41
N GLN A 90 6.85 3.52 7.61
CA GLN A 90 7.08 4.90 7.17
C GLN A 90 8.33 5.50 7.84
N ALA A 91 8.51 5.30 9.14
CA ALA A 91 9.70 5.75 9.85
C ALA A 91 10.98 5.09 9.29
N GLU A 92 10.92 3.79 8.98
CA GLU A 92 12.06 3.05 8.41
C GLU A 92 12.43 3.57 7.01
N VAL A 93 11.43 3.85 6.17
CA VAL A 93 11.63 4.43 4.83
C VAL A 93 12.28 5.82 4.94
N GLU A 94 11.76 6.69 5.80
CA GLU A 94 12.34 8.02 5.99
C GLU A 94 13.78 7.96 6.50
N GLN A 95 14.08 7.05 7.42
CA GLN A 95 15.43 6.85 7.93
C GLN A 95 16.39 6.39 6.82
N LEU A 96 15.98 5.40 6.03
CA LEU A 96 16.75 4.91 4.90
C LEU A 96 17.00 6.02 3.88
N MET A 97 15.99 6.83 3.56
CA MET A 97 16.14 7.97 2.66
C MET A 97 17.17 9.00 3.16
N ARG A 98 17.14 9.34 4.46
CA ARG A 98 18.12 10.27 5.05
C ARG A 98 19.53 9.70 5.00
N GLN A 99 19.68 8.41 5.27
CA GLN A 99 20.97 7.73 5.20
C GLN A 99 21.52 7.69 3.77
N ALA A 100 20.71 7.27 2.80
CA ALA A 100 21.10 7.22 1.40
C ALA A 100 21.49 8.60 0.85
N LEU A 101 20.79 9.66 1.27
CA LEU A 101 21.13 11.03 0.90
C LEU A 101 22.48 11.46 1.47
N ALA A 102 22.76 11.14 2.75
CA ALA A 102 24.05 11.45 3.37
C ALA A 102 25.21 10.72 2.67
N GLU A 103 25.01 9.44 2.32
CA GLU A 103 25.99 8.64 1.58
C GLU A 103 26.23 9.20 0.18
N ALA A 104 25.17 9.55 -0.56
CA ALA A 104 25.28 10.12 -1.90
C ALA A 104 26.05 11.45 -1.88
N ILE A 105 25.80 12.31 -0.88
CA ILE A 105 26.55 13.57 -0.71
C ILE A 105 28.03 13.29 -0.45
N ALA A 106 28.35 12.38 0.47
CA ALA A 106 29.73 12.03 0.77
C ALA A 106 30.47 11.46 -0.46
N HIS A 107 29.77 10.67 -1.28
CA HIS A 107 30.30 10.16 -2.53
C HIS A 107 30.61 11.29 -3.53
N ILE A 108 29.67 12.24 -3.71
CA ILE A 108 29.87 13.39 -4.59
C ILE A 108 31.05 14.24 -4.12
N GLN A 109 31.15 14.51 -2.82
CA GLN A 109 32.25 15.27 -2.23
C GLN A 109 33.60 14.60 -2.50
N THR A 110 33.69 13.29 -2.26
CA THR A 110 34.91 12.51 -2.53
C THR A 110 35.33 12.60 -4.00
N ARG A 111 34.36 12.51 -4.92
CA ARG A 111 34.62 12.63 -6.35
C ARG A 111 35.08 14.05 -6.72
N MET A 112 34.45 15.08 -6.17
CA MET A 112 34.86 16.47 -6.40
C MET A 112 36.31 16.69 -5.93
N ASP A 113 36.65 16.22 -4.73
CA ASP A 113 37.99 16.35 -4.16
C ASP A 113 39.06 15.64 -5.01
N ALA A 114 38.72 14.48 -5.59
CA ALA A 114 39.60 13.76 -6.49
C ALA A 114 39.81 14.50 -7.84
N GLU A 115 38.82 15.27 -8.30
CA GLU A 115 38.89 16.04 -9.55
C GLU A 115 39.62 17.39 -9.38
N LEU A 116 39.63 17.97 -8.17
CA LEU A 116 40.24 19.27 -7.87
C LEU A 116 41.72 19.39 -8.33
N PRO A 117 42.63 18.44 -8.04
CA PRO A 117 44.03 18.53 -8.47
C PRO A 117 44.18 18.60 -10.00
N GLY A 118 43.34 17.87 -10.73
CA GLY A 118 43.33 17.88 -12.20
C GLY A 118 42.89 19.23 -12.75
N ILE A 119 41.84 19.81 -12.16
CA ILE A 119 41.36 21.15 -12.51
C ILE A 119 42.43 22.20 -12.23
N VAL A 120 43.05 22.18 -11.03
CA VAL A 120 44.10 23.14 -10.65
C VAL A 120 45.29 23.05 -11.60
N THR A 121 45.73 21.84 -11.97
CA THR A 121 46.84 21.64 -12.92
C THR A 121 46.52 22.26 -14.27
N ARG A 122 45.29 22.08 -14.77
CA ARG A 122 44.82 22.67 -16.03
C ARG A 122 44.83 24.20 -15.95
N VAL A 123 44.23 24.77 -14.90
CA VAL A 123 44.17 26.22 -14.70
C VAL A 123 45.57 26.83 -14.58
N LEU A 124 46.48 26.22 -13.82
CA LEU A 124 47.86 26.71 -13.70
C LEU A 124 48.61 26.68 -15.03
N LYS A 125 48.36 25.68 -15.89
CA LYS A 125 48.92 25.61 -17.25
C LYS A 125 48.37 26.72 -18.14
N ASP A 126 47.09 27.03 -18.03
CA ASP A 126 46.44 28.08 -18.83
C ASP A 126 46.85 29.49 -18.36
N VAL A 127 47.14 29.66 -17.07
CA VAL A 127 47.52 30.96 -16.48
C VAL A 127 49.00 31.26 -16.62
N ARG A 128 49.90 30.27 -16.65
CA ARG A 128 51.35 30.49 -16.80
C ARG A 128 51.66 30.82 -18.27
N PRO A 129 51.77 32.10 -18.65
CA PRO A 129 52.11 32.47 -20.02
C PRO A 129 53.61 32.16 -20.19
N GLY A 130 53.97 31.61 -21.34
CA GLY A 130 55.33 31.75 -21.84
C GLY A 130 55.60 33.22 -22.17
#